data_AF-A0A257P8E7-F1
#
_entry.id   AF-A0A257P8E7-F1
#
_cell.length_a   1.000
_cell.length_b   1.000
_cell.length_c   1.000
_cell.angle_alpha   90.00
_cell.angle_beta   90.00
_cell.angle_gamma   90.00
#
_symmetry.space_group_name_H-M   'P 1'
#
loop_
_entity.id
_entity.type
_entity.pdbx_description
1 polymer ?
#
loop_
_entity_poly.entity_id
_entity_poly.type
_entity_poly.pdbx_seq_one_letter_code
_entity_poly.pdbx_strand_id
1 'polypeptide(L)'
;MQTGRRARTLVYAPEGGGAGAPHPELGVLLSRIAAYDSKADPAKIDEAYELAFAAHEAQKRDNGEPYITHPLAVATILAGYRLDAASIMTALLHDVIEDTPVTLKEVQKRFGPEVAALVDGVTKLTRLELQSDRTKQAENFRKLVLAMSKDIRVLIVKLADRLHNMRTIGAVSAPARRLRIARETMEIYAPLAERIGMESVKTELQTRSFAEMDPEAYDTIQARLNFLRGQGADVIEEVRQELLRVCREAGLETVEITGREKSPYSIWEKMQRRNVTFEQLSDIMAFRIIVPTREACYVALGAIHAAYPVIAGRFKDYISTPKANGYQSLHTGVTLRHPRNQKIEIQIRTADMQVIAENGVAAHWLYKQADASQKDLKQFRWVQDLLEILENSSAPDEFLENTKLE
;
A
#
# COMPACT_ATOMS: atom_id res chain seq x y z
N MET A 1 -7.77 29.55 -39.49
CA MET A 1 -6.86 28.47 -39.92
C MET A 1 -5.55 28.61 -39.14
N GLN A 2 -5.45 27.89 -38.03
CA GLN A 2 -4.49 26.79 -37.80
C GLN A 2 -3.02 27.21 -37.86
N THR A 3 -2.40 27.36 -36.68
CA THR A 3 -0.97 27.14 -36.48
C THR A 3 -0.78 26.31 -35.22
N GLY A 4 -0.84 24.98 -35.40
CA GLY A 4 -0.53 24.00 -34.36
C GLY A 4 0.97 23.88 -34.16
N ARG A 5 1.44 24.08 -32.93
CA ARG A 5 2.78 23.70 -32.49
C ARG A 5 2.83 22.18 -32.35
N ARG A 6 3.47 21.50 -33.31
CA ARG A 6 3.84 20.09 -33.17
C ARG A 6 4.97 19.96 -32.16
N ALA A 7 4.71 19.28 -31.05
CA ALA A 7 5.73 18.77 -30.15
C ALA A 7 6.61 17.78 -30.91
N ARG A 8 7.93 17.97 -30.86
CA ARG A 8 8.91 17.04 -31.41
C ARG A 8 9.01 15.82 -30.47
N THR A 9 8.42 14.71 -30.87
CA THR A 9 8.72 13.39 -30.32
C THR A 9 10.15 13.02 -30.74
N LEU A 10 11.07 12.99 -29.77
CA LEU A 10 12.38 12.37 -29.96
C LEU A 10 12.17 10.86 -30.04
N VAL A 11 12.06 10.36 -31.26
CA VAL A 11 12.11 8.92 -31.56
C VAL A 11 13.58 8.52 -31.48
N TYR A 12 13.95 7.82 -30.41
CA TYR A 12 15.24 7.15 -30.30
C TYR A 12 15.20 5.91 -31.20
N ALA A 13 15.94 5.91 -32.30
CA ALA A 13 16.15 4.72 -33.12
C ALA A 13 17.40 3.99 -32.60
N PRO A 14 17.34 2.68 -32.28
CA PRO A 14 18.53 1.92 -32.00
C PRO A 14 19.13 1.38 -33.31
N GLU A 15 20.36 1.76 -33.61
CA GLU A 15 21.22 1.01 -34.53
C GLU A 15 22.02 -0.03 -33.71
N GLY A 16 21.89 -1.31 -34.07
CA GLY A 16 22.72 -2.40 -33.54
C GLY A 16 21.89 -3.57 -33.04
N GLY A 17 21.96 -4.70 -33.74
CA GLY A 17 21.04 -5.83 -33.62
C GLY A 17 21.25 -6.75 -32.41
N GLY A 18 20.14 -7.36 -31.98
CA GLY A 18 20.02 -8.40 -30.97
C GLY A 18 18.56 -8.53 -30.56
N ALA A 19 18.02 -9.75 -30.55
CA ALA A 19 16.60 -10.09 -30.44
C ALA A 19 15.83 -9.46 -29.25
N GLY A 20 14.56 -9.11 -29.50
CA GLY A 20 13.56 -8.71 -28.50
C GLY A 20 12.74 -7.51 -28.97
N ALA A 21 11.48 -7.71 -29.37
CA ALA A 21 10.59 -6.58 -29.62
C ALA A 21 10.43 -5.79 -28.31
N PRO A 22 10.51 -4.45 -28.30
CA PRO A 22 10.40 -3.68 -27.06
C PRO A 22 9.03 -3.92 -26.45
N HIS A 23 8.99 -4.59 -25.30
CA HIS A 23 7.75 -4.76 -24.54
C HIS A 23 7.25 -3.36 -24.16
N PRO A 24 6.09 -2.89 -24.67
CA PRO A 24 5.64 -1.52 -24.47
C PRO A 24 5.45 -1.19 -22.98
N GLU A 25 5.12 -2.20 -22.17
CA GLU A 25 4.96 -2.09 -20.73
C GLU A 25 6.28 -1.80 -19.99
N LEU A 26 7.40 -2.36 -20.45
CA LEU A 26 8.72 -2.04 -19.89
C LEU A 26 9.12 -0.59 -20.20
N GLY A 27 8.84 -0.11 -21.42
CA GLY A 27 9.07 1.29 -21.79
C GLY A 27 8.31 2.27 -20.90
N VAL A 28 7.05 1.94 -20.55
CA VAL A 28 6.25 2.72 -19.59
C VAL A 28 6.86 2.69 -18.20
N LEU A 29 7.33 1.53 -17.73
CA LEU A 29 8.00 1.38 -16.44
C LEU A 29 9.27 2.23 -16.37
N LEU A 30 10.16 2.11 -17.36
CA LEU A 30 11.42 2.88 -17.43
C LEU A 30 11.15 4.39 -17.47
N SER A 31 10.16 4.82 -18.26
CA SER A 31 9.75 6.24 -18.32
C SER A 31 9.24 6.75 -16.98
N ARG A 32 8.48 5.92 -16.25
CA ARG A 32 8.00 6.27 -14.90
C ARG A 32 9.16 6.39 -13.92
N ILE A 33 10.13 5.48 -13.95
CA ILE A 33 11.29 5.49 -13.07
C ILE A 33 12.15 6.72 -13.33
N ALA A 34 12.46 7.01 -14.60
CA ALA A 34 13.23 8.18 -14.98
C ALA A 34 12.58 9.51 -14.53
N ALA A 35 11.25 9.55 -14.38
CA ALA A 35 10.53 10.73 -13.91
C ALA A 35 10.71 11.00 -12.40
N TYR A 36 11.10 10.01 -11.59
CA TYR A 36 11.31 10.20 -10.15
C TYR A 36 12.71 9.86 -9.66
N ASP A 37 13.51 9.10 -10.40
CA ASP A 37 14.88 8.74 -10.06
C ASP A 37 15.80 9.00 -11.26
N SER A 38 16.47 10.16 -11.22
CA SER A 38 17.44 10.56 -12.25
C SER A 38 18.76 9.80 -12.19
N LYS A 39 19.02 9.06 -11.10
CA LYS A 39 20.24 8.25 -10.92
C LYS A 39 20.04 6.79 -11.30
N ALA A 40 18.80 6.37 -11.54
CA ALA A 40 18.49 5.03 -12.00
C ALA A 40 19.18 4.75 -13.34
N ASP A 41 19.85 3.61 -13.44
CA ASP A 41 20.45 3.14 -14.68
C ASP A 41 19.39 2.31 -15.45
N PRO A 42 18.77 2.87 -16.51
CA PRO A 42 17.72 2.16 -17.24
C PRO A 42 18.25 0.89 -17.91
N ALA A 43 19.53 0.84 -18.28
CA ALA A 43 20.12 -0.32 -18.93
C ALA A 43 20.20 -1.53 -17.98
N LYS A 44 20.44 -1.30 -16.69
CA LYS A 44 20.42 -2.38 -15.69
C LYS A 44 19.03 -2.92 -15.40
N ILE A 45 18.02 -2.05 -15.43
CA ILE A 45 16.62 -2.46 -15.24
C ILE A 45 16.15 -3.27 -16.47
N ASP A 46 16.56 -2.84 -17.66
CA ASP A 46 16.33 -3.57 -18.92
C ASP A 46 17.03 -4.94 -18.89
N GLU A 47 18.30 -5.02 -18.48
CA GLU A 47 19.03 -6.29 -18.33
C GLU A 47 18.35 -7.23 -17.31
N ALA A 48 17.83 -6.70 -16.20
CA ALA A 48 17.09 -7.49 -15.21
C ALA A 48 15.78 -8.04 -15.79
N TYR A 49 15.08 -7.24 -16.60
CA TYR A 49 13.89 -7.67 -17.31
C TYR A 49 14.21 -8.78 -18.32
N GLU A 50 15.22 -8.61 -19.15
CA GLU A 50 15.63 -9.59 -20.15
C GLU A 50 16.05 -10.92 -19.51
N LEU A 51 16.77 -10.86 -18.38
CA LEU A 51 17.11 -12.06 -17.62
C LEU A 51 15.85 -12.78 -17.11
N ALA A 52 14.90 -12.05 -16.54
CA ALA A 52 13.64 -12.63 -16.06
C ALA A 52 12.79 -13.19 -17.21
N PHE A 53 12.72 -12.47 -18.32
CA PHE A 53 11.99 -12.89 -19.52
C PHE A 53 12.55 -14.21 -20.07
N ALA A 54 13.87 -14.28 -20.26
CA ALA A 54 14.54 -15.48 -20.74
C ALA A 54 14.39 -16.66 -19.76
N ALA A 55 14.49 -16.39 -18.47
CA ALA A 55 14.41 -17.44 -17.44
C ALA A 55 12.99 -18.06 -17.36
N HIS A 56 11.95 -17.26 -17.63
CA HIS A 56 10.55 -17.70 -17.60
C HIS A 56 9.91 -17.91 -18.98
N GLU A 57 10.69 -17.98 -20.06
CA GLU A 57 10.19 -18.05 -21.46
C GLU A 57 9.19 -19.20 -21.69
N ALA A 58 9.47 -20.36 -21.09
CA ALA A 58 8.63 -21.56 -21.20
C ALA A 58 7.50 -21.62 -20.15
N GLN A 59 7.46 -20.70 -19.19
CA GLN A 59 6.54 -20.72 -18.06
C GLN A 59 5.28 -19.90 -18.35
N LYS A 60 4.13 -20.49 -18.04
CA LYS A 60 2.82 -19.83 -18.14
C LYS A 60 2.15 -19.81 -16.78
N ARG A 61 1.36 -18.78 -16.52
CA ARG A 61 0.49 -18.69 -15.34
C ARG A 61 -0.72 -19.63 -15.50
N ASP A 62 -1.46 -19.84 -14.41
CA ASP A 62 -2.66 -20.68 -14.38
C ASP A 62 -3.74 -20.26 -15.40
N ASN A 63 -3.77 -18.99 -15.79
CA ASN A 63 -4.66 -18.42 -16.82
C ASN A 63 -4.10 -18.50 -18.26
N GLY A 64 -2.90 -19.04 -18.46
CA GLY A 64 -2.24 -19.17 -19.76
C GLY A 64 -1.40 -17.97 -20.20
N GLU A 65 -1.34 -16.88 -19.42
CA GLU A 65 -0.50 -15.71 -19.71
C GLU A 65 0.99 -16.02 -19.52
N PRO A 66 1.90 -15.33 -20.23
CA PRO A 66 3.33 -15.42 -19.98
C PRO A 66 3.66 -15.04 -18.54
N TYR A 67 4.54 -15.81 -17.88
CA TYR A 67 4.87 -15.58 -16.47
C TYR A 67 5.48 -14.20 -16.20
N ILE A 68 6.26 -13.66 -17.15
CA ILE A 68 6.92 -12.35 -17.05
C ILE A 68 5.97 -11.17 -16.74
N THR A 69 4.68 -11.32 -17.04
CA THR A 69 3.67 -10.31 -16.70
C THR A 69 3.59 -10.05 -15.20
N HIS A 70 3.84 -11.07 -14.36
CA HIS A 70 3.82 -10.94 -12.91
C HIS A 70 4.99 -10.12 -12.37
N PRO A 71 6.28 -10.48 -12.59
CA PRO A 71 7.41 -9.66 -12.15
C PRO A 71 7.33 -8.21 -12.63
N LEU A 72 6.87 -7.99 -13.87
CA LEU A 72 6.70 -6.64 -14.41
C LEU A 72 5.60 -5.85 -13.69
N ALA A 73 4.48 -6.51 -13.36
CA ALA A 73 3.41 -5.88 -12.58
C ALA A 73 3.84 -5.56 -11.14
N VAL A 74 4.63 -6.44 -10.49
CA VAL A 74 5.21 -6.18 -9.17
C VAL A 74 6.16 -4.99 -9.22
N ALA A 75 7.06 -4.93 -10.21
CA ALA A 75 7.94 -3.79 -10.43
C ALA A 75 7.16 -2.48 -10.68
N THR A 76 6.04 -2.56 -11.40
CA THR A 76 5.14 -1.42 -11.65
C THR A 76 4.45 -0.92 -10.37
N ILE A 77 4.06 -1.84 -9.49
CA ILE A 77 3.52 -1.48 -8.16
C ILE A 77 4.58 -0.73 -7.36
N LEU A 78 5.82 -1.25 -7.30
CA LEU A 78 6.92 -0.61 -6.57
C LEU A 78 7.30 0.76 -7.15
N ALA A 79 7.30 0.91 -8.47
CA ALA A 79 7.48 2.21 -9.12
C ALA A 79 6.34 3.19 -8.80
N GLY A 80 5.16 2.69 -8.43
CA GLY A 80 4.07 3.49 -7.87
C GLY A 80 4.38 4.12 -6.52
N TYR A 81 5.14 3.39 -5.71
CA TYR A 81 5.67 3.87 -4.44
C TYR A 81 7.03 4.58 -4.57
N ARG A 82 7.52 4.75 -5.81
CA ARG A 82 8.78 5.41 -6.17
C ARG A 82 10.00 4.84 -5.41
N LEU A 83 10.07 3.52 -5.36
CA LEU A 83 11.21 2.79 -4.80
C LEU A 83 12.44 2.90 -5.72
N ASP A 84 13.62 2.66 -5.16
CA ASP A 84 14.91 2.74 -5.86
C ASP A 84 15.09 1.63 -6.91
N ALA A 85 16.00 1.86 -7.87
CA ALA A 85 16.29 0.92 -8.95
C ALA A 85 16.64 -0.50 -8.45
N ALA A 86 17.31 -0.62 -7.29
CA ALA A 86 17.62 -1.93 -6.70
C ALA A 86 16.37 -2.72 -6.31
N SER A 87 15.35 -2.05 -5.73
CA SER A 87 14.06 -2.68 -5.43
C SER A 87 13.29 -3.07 -6.70
N ILE A 88 13.35 -2.23 -7.73
CA ILE A 88 12.71 -2.53 -9.03
C ILE A 88 13.34 -3.76 -9.67
N MET A 89 14.68 -3.82 -9.75
CA MET A 89 15.40 -4.99 -10.25
C MET A 89 15.10 -6.24 -9.41
N THR A 90 15.02 -6.08 -8.08
CA THR A 90 14.64 -7.18 -7.18
C THR A 90 13.25 -7.73 -7.52
N ALA A 91 12.26 -6.88 -7.77
CA ALA A 91 10.93 -7.32 -8.17
C ALA A 91 10.91 -8.05 -9.51
N LEU A 92 11.72 -7.62 -10.49
CA LEU A 92 11.84 -8.33 -11.76
C LEU A 92 12.47 -9.73 -11.58
N LEU A 93 13.37 -9.88 -10.61
CA LEU A 93 14.17 -11.09 -10.40
C LEU A 93 13.67 -12.01 -9.28
N HIS A 94 12.62 -11.64 -8.54
CA HIS A 94 12.29 -12.28 -7.27
C HIS A 94 11.96 -13.78 -7.37
N ASP A 95 11.34 -14.21 -8.46
CA ASP A 95 11.00 -15.61 -8.73
C ASP A 95 12.03 -16.33 -9.61
N VAL A 96 12.99 -15.59 -10.18
CA VAL A 96 13.97 -16.14 -11.12
C VAL A 96 14.86 -17.18 -10.44
N ILE A 97 15.26 -16.97 -9.18
CA ILE A 97 16.11 -17.93 -8.44
C ILE A 97 15.32 -19.16 -7.97
N GLU A 98 14.01 -19.06 -7.84
CA GLU A 98 13.18 -20.17 -7.36
C GLU A 98 12.76 -21.11 -8.48
N ASP A 99 12.33 -20.54 -9.60
CA ASP A 99 11.70 -21.30 -10.67
C ASP A 99 12.66 -21.70 -11.79
N THR A 100 13.89 -21.15 -11.77
CA THR A 100 14.81 -21.27 -12.90
C THR A 100 16.23 -21.65 -12.47
N PRO A 101 17.10 -22.12 -13.39
CA PRO A 101 18.48 -22.51 -13.06
C PRO A 101 19.41 -21.34 -12.67
N VAL A 102 18.94 -20.08 -12.75
CA VAL A 102 19.73 -18.90 -12.44
C VAL A 102 20.16 -18.90 -10.97
N THR A 103 21.44 -18.64 -10.73
CA THR A 103 22.00 -18.69 -9.37
C THR A 103 22.14 -17.30 -8.75
N LEU A 104 22.11 -17.24 -7.41
CA LEU A 104 22.36 -15.99 -6.68
C LEU A 104 23.73 -15.36 -7.00
N LYS A 105 24.74 -16.19 -7.25
CA LYS A 105 26.09 -15.72 -7.66
C LYS A 105 26.06 -15.01 -9.01
N GLU A 106 25.21 -15.46 -9.92
CA GLU A 106 25.03 -14.83 -11.22
C GLU A 106 24.33 -13.47 -11.08
N VAL A 107 23.26 -13.40 -10.28
CA VAL A 107 22.58 -12.14 -9.95
C VAL A 107 23.56 -11.15 -9.31
N GLN A 108 24.39 -11.61 -8.36
CA GLN A 108 25.41 -10.78 -7.72
C GLN A 108 26.45 -10.25 -8.71
N LYS A 109 26.87 -11.07 -9.67
CA LYS A 109 27.86 -10.68 -10.69
C LYS A 109 27.32 -9.63 -11.65
N ARG A 110 26.05 -9.75 -12.07
CA ARG A 110 25.41 -8.85 -13.04
C ARG A 110 24.91 -7.54 -12.39
N PHE A 111 24.19 -7.65 -11.27
CA PHE A 111 23.46 -6.53 -10.67
C PHE A 111 24.07 -6.01 -9.36
N GLY A 112 25.07 -6.70 -8.82
CA GLY A 112 25.81 -6.30 -7.62
C GLY A 112 25.31 -6.96 -6.33
N PRO A 113 26.05 -6.77 -5.21
CA PRO A 113 25.78 -7.43 -3.94
C PRO A 113 24.47 -6.98 -3.28
N GLU A 114 24.05 -5.74 -3.50
CA GLU A 114 22.81 -5.21 -2.94
C GLU A 114 21.57 -5.90 -3.51
N VAL A 115 21.43 -5.93 -4.85
CA VAL A 115 20.31 -6.61 -5.52
C VAL A 115 20.30 -8.10 -5.17
N ALA A 116 21.47 -8.75 -5.15
CA ALA A 116 21.56 -10.14 -4.73
C ALA A 116 21.05 -10.35 -3.29
N ALA A 117 21.46 -9.52 -2.33
CA ALA A 117 20.99 -9.63 -0.96
C ALA A 117 19.46 -9.45 -0.83
N LEU A 118 18.89 -8.52 -1.61
CA LEU A 118 17.44 -8.30 -1.66
C LEU A 118 16.70 -9.50 -2.26
N VAL A 119 17.15 -10.01 -3.41
CA VAL A 119 16.53 -11.18 -4.07
C VAL A 119 16.63 -12.41 -3.17
N ASP A 120 17.80 -12.69 -2.56
CA ASP A 120 17.96 -13.77 -1.59
C ASP A 120 17.02 -13.62 -0.38
N GLY A 121 16.84 -12.38 0.10
CA GLY A 121 15.89 -12.04 1.15
C GLY A 121 14.45 -12.42 0.77
N VAL A 122 13.99 -12.00 -0.40
CA VAL A 122 12.62 -12.28 -0.88
C VAL A 122 12.43 -13.77 -1.13
N THR A 123 13.38 -14.42 -1.80
CA THR A 123 13.31 -15.86 -2.12
C THR A 123 13.24 -16.73 -0.87
N LYS A 124 14.01 -16.40 0.17
CA LYS A 124 13.95 -17.14 1.44
C LYS A 124 12.58 -17.06 2.07
N LEU A 125 11.87 -15.95 1.94
CA LEU A 125 10.53 -15.78 2.51
C LEU A 125 9.50 -16.63 1.77
N THR A 126 9.50 -16.62 0.44
CA THR A 126 8.57 -17.40 -0.38
C THR A 126 8.71 -18.91 -0.12
N ARG A 127 9.94 -19.44 -0.05
CA ARG A 127 10.17 -20.88 0.24
C ARG A 127 9.61 -21.33 1.59
N LEU A 128 9.53 -20.43 2.57
CA LEU A 128 9.02 -20.73 3.91
C LEU A 128 7.49 -20.74 3.96
N GLU A 129 6.83 -19.90 3.14
CA GLU A 129 5.37 -19.87 2.98
C GLU A 129 4.83 -21.20 2.45
N LEU A 130 5.57 -21.84 1.55
CA LEU A 130 5.21 -23.12 0.94
C LEU A 130 5.16 -24.30 1.93
N GLN A 131 5.74 -24.19 3.13
CA GLN A 131 5.81 -25.28 4.12
C GLN A 131 4.70 -25.26 5.19
N SER A 132 3.57 -24.59 4.95
CA SER A 132 2.56 -24.30 5.97
C SER A 132 1.78 -25.52 6.50
N ASP A 133 2.07 -25.91 7.76
CA ASP A 133 1.07 -26.42 8.70
C ASP A 133 0.64 -25.27 9.62
N ARG A 134 -0.56 -25.34 10.20
CA ARG A 134 -1.15 -24.28 11.03
C ARG A 134 -0.27 -23.86 12.22
N THR A 135 0.57 -24.78 12.72
CA THR A 135 1.55 -24.56 13.79
C THR A 135 2.81 -23.80 13.36
N LYS A 136 3.05 -23.60 12.05
CA LYS A 136 4.26 -22.94 11.51
C LYS A 136 4.05 -21.47 11.12
N GLN A 137 2.84 -20.92 11.26
CA GLN A 137 2.54 -19.54 10.88
C GLN A 137 3.40 -18.52 11.65
N ALA A 138 3.62 -18.75 12.94
CA ALA A 138 4.43 -17.86 13.77
C ALA A 138 5.94 -18.01 13.51
N GLU A 139 6.41 -19.18 13.05
CA GLU A 139 7.79 -19.34 12.59
C GLU A 139 8.03 -18.60 11.26
N ASN A 140 7.08 -18.68 10.33
CA ASN A 140 7.10 -17.91 9.08
C ASN A 140 7.05 -16.42 9.36
N PHE A 141 6.23 -15.98 10.33
CA PHE A 141 6.19 -14.59 10.78
C PHE A 141 7.52 -14.15 11.43
N ARG A 142 8.15 -14.97 12.29
CA ARG A 142 9.44 -14.67 12.90
C ARG A 142 10.52 -14.45 11.83
N LYS A 143 10.56 -15.29 10.80
CA LYS A 143 11.50 -15.19 9.68
C LYS A 143 11.21 -13.97 8.80
N LEU A 144 9.91 -13.73 8.56
CA LEU A 144 9.28 -12.43 8.35
C LEU A 144 10.10 -11.27 8.91
N VAL A 145 9.95 -11.07 10.21
CA VAL A 145 10.56 -9.99 10.98
C VAL A 145 12.09 -9.96 10.89
N LEU A 146 12.75 -11.12 10.90
CA LEU A 146 14.22 -11.22 10.74
C LEU A 146 14.72 -10.76 9.37
N ALA A 147 13.95 -10.97 8.30
CA ALA A 147 14.30 -10.46 6.99
C ALA A 147 14.10 -8.93 6.92
N MET A 148 13.00 -8.43 7.50
CA MET A 148 12.70 -6.99 7.56
C MET A 148 13.73 -6.19 8.35
N SER A 149 14.31 -6.78 9.40
CA SER A 149 15.29 -6.09 10.26
C SER A 149 16.62 -5.81 9.55
N LYS A 150 16.93 -6.58 8.51
CA LYS A 150 18.12 -6.35 7.67
C LYS A 150 17.83 -5.31 6.59
N ASP A 151 16.72 -5.45 5.89
CA ASP A 151 16.30 -4.49 4.87
C ASP A 151 14.77 -4.51 4.67
N ILE A 152 14.12 -3.38 4.97
CA ILE A 152 12.67 -3.24 4.84
C ILE A 152 12.18 -3.36 3.39
N ARG A 153 13.06 -3.12 2.39
CA ARG A 153 12.72 -3.28 0.97
C ARG A 153 12.29 -4.70 0.64
N VAL A 154 12.81 -5.70 1.35
CA VAL A 154 12.39 -7.11 1.20
C VAL A 154 10.91 -7.28 1.53
N LEU A 155 10.42 -6.66 2.61
CA LEU A 155 8.99 -6.69 2.94
C LEU A 155 8.17 -5.95 1.89
N ILE A 156 8.62 -4.76 1.44
CA ILE A 156 7.86 -3.95 0.48
C ILE A 156 7.72 -4.70 -0.85
N VAL A 157 8.78 -5.34 -1.34
CA VAL A 157 8.73 -6.22 -2.52
C VAL A 157 7.75 -7.36 -2.29
N LYS A 158 7.80 -8.02 -1.13
CA LYS A 158 6.89 -9.13 -0.82
C LYS A 158 5.42 -8.72 -0.70
N LEU A 159 5.15 -7.53 -0.17
CA LEU A 159 3.80 -6.96 -0.13
C LEU A 159 3.30 -6.61 -1.53
N ALA A 160 4.17 -6.13 -2.42
CA ALA A 160 3.83 -5.86 -3.81
C ALA A 160 3.54 -7.16 -4.60
N ASP A 161 4.37 -8.20 -4.41
CA ASP A 161 4.11 -9.57 -4.89
C ASP A 161 2.73 -10.05 -4.41
N ARG A 162 2.50 -10.05 -3.09
CA ARG A 162 1.23 -10.51 -2.51
C ARG A 162 0.04 -9.69 -3.01
N LEU A 163 0.19 -8.38 -3.17
CA LEU A 163 -0.86 -7.50 -3.72
C LEU A 163 -1.21 -7.89 -5.15
N HIS A 164 -0.22 -8.14 -6.00
CA HIS A 164 -0.46 -8.61 -7.36
C HIS A 164 -1.15 -9.99 -7.38
N ASN A 165 -0.73 -10.90 -6.50
CA ASN A 165 -1.37 -12.21 -6.37
C ASN A 165 -2.84 -12.08 -5.95
N MET A 166 -3.16 -11.19 -5.01
CA MET A 166 -4.55 -10.89 -4.64
C MET A 166 -5.33 -10.20 -5.77
N ARG A 167 -4.70 -9.33 -6.57
CA ARG A 167 -5.34 -8.71 -7.74
C ARG A 167 -5.73 -9.73 -8.80
N THR A 168 -4.97 -10.81 -8.90
CA THR A 168 -5.15 -11.88 -9.89
C THR A 168 -5.71 -13.17 -9.29
N ILE A 169 -6.20 -13.14 -8.05
CA ILE A 169 -6.67 -14.33 -7.32
C ILE A 169 -7.80 -15.08 -8.04
N GLY A 170 -8.61 -14.37 -8.84
CA GLY A 170 -9.67 -14.95 -9.66
C GLY A 170 -9.17 -15.94 -10.72
N ALA A 171 -7.91 -15.85 -11.14
CA ALA A 171 -7.28 -16.79 -12.07
C ALA A 171 -6.93 -18.14 -11.41
N VAL A 172 -6.89 -18.20 -10.08
CA VAL A 172 -6.58 -19.44 -9.36
C VAL A 172 -7.80 -20.37 -9.39
N SER A 173 -7.69 -21.46 -10.13
CA SER A 173 -8.77 -22.40 -10.39
C SER A 173 -9.22 -23.21 -9.16
N ALA A 174 -8.34 -23.42 -8.18
CA ALA A 174 -8.64 -24.19 -6.97
C ALA A 174 -9.23 -23.31 -5.84
N PRO A 175 -10.52 -23.48 -5.45
CA PRO A 175 -11.15 -22.65 -4.42
C PRO A 175 -10.47 -22.74 -3.05
N ALA A 176 -10.03 -23.93 -2.65
CA ALA A 176 -9.32 -24.13 -1.40
C ALA A 176 -7.97 -23.39 -1.35
N ARG A 177 -7.28 -23.25 -2.50
CA ARG A 177 -6.04 -22.48 -2.61
C ARG A 177 -6.33 -20.98 -2.51
N ARG A 178 -7.38 -20.48 -3.19
CA ARG A 178 -7.82 -19.08 -3.07
C ARG A 178 -8.12 -18.69 -1.62
N LEU A 179 -8.92 -19.50 -0.92
CA LEU A 179 -9.28 -19.24 0.47
C LEU A 179 -8.05 -19.25 1.40
N ARG A 180 -7.09 -20.15 1.16
CA ARG A 180 -5.83 -20.18 1.92
C ARG A 180 -5.02 -18.90 1.73
N ILE A 181 -4.83 -18.48 0.48
CA ILE A 181 -4.11 -17.24 0.13
C ILE A 181 -4.81 -16.04 0.76
N ALA A 182 -6.14 -15.95 0.65
CA ALA A 182 -6.92 -14.86 1.21
C ALA A 182 -6.81 -14.77 2.74
N ARG A 183 -6.88 -15.90 3.45
CA ARG A 183 -6.70 -15.97 4.92
C ARG A 183 -5.29 -15.55 5.33
N GLU A 184 -4.27 -16.08 4.67
CA GLU A 184 -2.88 -15.71 4.93
C GLU A 184 -2.65 -14.22 4.71
N THR A 185 -3.17 -13.67 3.60
CA THR A 185 -3.15 -12.24 3.33
C THR A 185 -3.79 -11.42 4.45
N MET A 186 -4.95 -11.86 4.95
CA MET A 186 -5.69 -11.16 6.01
C MET A 186 -4.97 -11.22 7.36
N GLU A 187 -4.43 -12.38 7.71
CA GLU A 187 -3.84 -12.65 9.03
C GLU A 187 -2.38 -12.18 9.15
N ILE A 188 -1.63 -12.13 8.04
CA ILE A 188 -0.20 -11.86 8.04
C ILE A 188 0.11 -10.55 7.31
N TYR A 189 -0.18 -10.49 6.01
CA TYR A 189 0.32 -9.40 5.16
C TYR A 189 -0.39 -8.07 5.35
N ALA A 190 -1.71 -8.07 5.57
CA ALA A 190 -2.45 -6.85 5.85
C ALA A 190 -1.97 -6.17 7.16
N PRO A 191 -1.84 -6.88 8.30
CA PRO A 191 -1.23 -6.33 9.51
C PRO A 191 0.20 -5.81 9.31
N LEU A 192 1.02 -6.49 8.51
CA LEU A 192 2.38 -6.03 8.21
C LEU A 192 2.37 -4.73 7.42
N ALA A 193 1.52 -4.62 6.40
CA ALA A 193 1.34 -3.39 5.64
C ALA A 193 0.89 -2.22 6.54
N GLU A 194 0.01 -2.48 7.52
CA GLU A 194 -0.40 -1.49 8.51
C GLU A 194 0.78 -0.98 9.36
N ARG A 195 1.61 -1.91 9.84
CA ARG A 195 2.76 -1.60 10.69
C ARG A 195 3.82 -0.75 9.99
N ILE A 196 4.03 -0.95 8.69
CA ILE A 196 4.89 -0.07 7.89
C ILE A 196 4.14 1.14 7.30
N GLY A 197 2.87 1.35 7.64
CA GLY A 197 2.08 2.51 7.23
C GLY A 197 1.63 2.51 5.76
N MET A 198 1.70 1.38 5.06
CA MET A 198 1.21 1.24 3.69
C MET A 198 -0.32 1.02 3.68
N GLU A 199 -1.08 2.06 4.05
CA GLU A 199 -2.54 1.99 4.26
C GLU A 199 -3.30 1.60 2.99
N SER A 200 -2.84 2.07 1.83
CA SER A 200 -3.42 1.75 0.52
C SER A 200 -3.28 0.25 0.20
N VAL A 201 -2.08 -0.31 0.38
CA VAL A 201 -1.82 -1.75 0.25
C VAL A 201 -2.66 -2.55 1.24
N LYS A 202 -2.65 -2.17 2.53
CA LYS A 202 -3.44 -2.82 3.58
C LYS A 202 -4.92 -2.89 3.17
N THR A 203 -5.49 -1.74 2.81
CA THR A 203 -6.92 -1.63 2.46
C THR A 203 -7.27 -2.52 1.28
N GLU A 204 -6.43 -2.55 0.23
CA GLU A 204 -6.67 -3.38 -0.94
C GLU A 204 -6.54 -4.88 -0.63
N LEU A 205 -5.49 -5.28 0.11
CA LEU A 205 -5.30 -6.66 0.56
C LEU A 205 -6.50 -7.15 1.38
N GLN A 206 -6.93 -6.37 2.38
CA GLN A 206 -8.09 -6.69 3.22
C GLN A 206 -9.37 -6.81 2.39
N THR A 207 -9.62 -5.86 1.49
CA THR A 207 -10.86 -5.85 0.69
C THR A 207 -10.92 -7.07 -0.23
N ARG A 208 -9.82 -7.42 -0.90
CA ARG A 208 -9.76 -8.60 -1.78
C ARG A 208 -9.84 -9.91 -1.00
N SER A 209 -9.16 -9.99 0.14
CA SER A 209 -9.25 -11.17 1.01
C SER A 209 -10.67 -11.35 1.55
N PHE A 210 -11.34 -10.27 1.93
CA PHE A 210 -12.71 -10.31 2.42
C PHE A 210 -13.67 -10.85 1.34
N ALA A 211 -13.55 -10.37 0.10
CA ALA A 211 -14.36 -10.86 -1.02
C ALA A 211 -14.21 -12.37 -1.29
N GLU A 212 -13.04 -12.96 -1.01
CA GLU A 212 -12.81 -14.40 -1.15
C GLU A 212 -13.20 -15.21 0.09
N MET A 213 -13.11 -14.61 1.28
CA MET A 213 -13.38 -15.29 2.56
C MET A 213 -14.87 -15.33 2.90
N ASP A 214 -15.61 -14.26 2.58
CA ASP A 214 -17.05 -14.13 2.84
C ASP A 214 -17.71 -13.32 1.70
N PRO A 215 -17.97 -13.97 0.54
CA PRO A 215 -18.52 -13.29 -0.63
C PRO A 215 -19.92 -12.71 -0.39
N GLU A 216 -20.76 -13.39 0.39
CA GLU A 216 -22.14 -12.96 0.66
C GLU A 216 -22.17 -11.66 1.47
N ALA A 217 -21.36 -11.57 2.53
CA ALA A 217 -21.24 -10.35 3.31
C ALA A 217 -20.61 -9.21 2.50
N TYR A 218 -19.59 -9.52 1.69
CA TYR A 218 -18.96 -8.56 0.79
C TYR A 218 -19.97 -7.96 -0.20
N ASP A 219 -20.71 -8.80 -0.90
CA ASP A 219 -21.69 -8.38 -1.91
C ASP A 219 -22.82 -7.57 -1.28
N THR A 220 -23.28 -7.95 -0.08
CA THR A 220 -24.30 -7.21 0.66
C THR A 220 -23.84 -5.79 1.00
N ILE A 221 -22.62 -5.65 1.55
CA ILE A 221 -22.04 -4.34 1.90
C ILE A 221 -21.79 -3.52 0.63
N GLN A 222 -21.29 -4.15 -0.42
CA GLN A 222 -21.00 -3.49 -1.70
C GLN A 222 -22.28 -2.97 -2.36
N ALA A 223 -23.35 -3.78 -2.40
CA ALA A 223 -24.65 -3.36 -2.92
C ALA A 223 -25.21 -2.17 -2.13
N ARG A 224 -25.06 -2.19 -0.80
CA ARG A 224 -25.52 -1.10 0.06
C ARG A 224 -24.70 0.18 -0.13
N LEU A 225 -23.38 0.09 -0.27
CA LEU A 225 -22.52 1.21 -0.62
C LEU A 225 -22.88 1.80 -1.98
N ASN A 226 -23.10 0.96 -2.99
CA ASN A 226 -23.50 1.40 -4.33
C ASN A 226 -24.86 2.13 -4.32
N PHE A 227 -25.82 1.63 -3.54
CA PHE A 227 -27.10 2.30 -3.34
C PHE A 227 -26.93 3.69 -2.70
N LEU A 228 -26.09 3.79 -1.66
CA LEU A 228 -25.77 5.08 -1.03
C LEU A 228 -25.06 6.03 -1.98
N ARG A 229 -24.18 5.56 -2.86
CA ARG A 229 -23.55 6.39 -3.90
C ARG A 229 -24.59 6.99 -4.85
N GLY A 230 -25.52 6.16 -5.32
CA GLY A 230 -26.56 6.59 -6.25
C GLY A 230 -27.50 7.66 -5.67
N GLN A 231 -27.78 7.60 -4.37
CA GLN A 231 -28.65 8.57 -3.68
C GLN A 231 -27.88 9.73 -3.01
N GLY A 232 -26.58 9.55 -2.75
CA GLY A 232 -25.78 10.42 -1.88
C GLY A 232 -24.63 11.15 -2.56
N ALA A 233 -24.46 11.01 -3.89
CA ALA A 233 -23.45 11.76 -4.64
C ALA A 233 -23.63 13.28 -4.45
N ASP A 234 -24.87 13.76 -4.51
CA ASP A 234 -25.21 15.17 -4.26
C ASP A 234 -24.89 15.57 -2.82
N VAL A 235 -25.16 14.68 -1.85
CA VAL A 235 -24.90 14.94 -0.42
C VAL A 235 -23.40 15.05 -0.13
N ILE A 236 -22.56 14.20 -0.73
CA ILE A 236 -21.11 14.27 -0.56
C ILE A 236 -20.59 15.62 -1.05
N GLU A 237 -21.02 16.03 -2.23
CA GLU A 237 -20.58 17.30 -2.84
C GLU A 237 -21.10 18.50 -2.05
N GLU A 238 -22.35 18.48 -1.60
CA GLU A 238 -22.91 19.53 -0.75
C GLU A 238 -22.14 19.68 0.57
N VAL A 239 -21.86 18.57 1.26
CA VAL A 239 -21.08 18.60 2.51
C VAL A 239 -19.65 19.06 2.24
N ARG A 240 -19.04 18.63 1.14
CA ARG A 240 -17.71 19.09 0.72
C ARG A 240 -17.67 20.60 0.54
N GLN A 241 -18.65 21.17 -0.16
CA GLN A 241 -18.77 22.62 -0.38
C GLN A 241 -19.03 23.37 0.93
N GLU A 242 -19.84 22.81 1.83
CA GLU A 242 -20.11 23.37 3.14
C GLU A 242 -18.83 23.44 4.00
N LEU A 243 -18.09 22.33 4.08
CA LEU A 243 -16.81 22.27 4.77
C LEU A 243 -15.78 23.23 4.16
N LEU A 244 -15.76 23.36 2.84
CA LEU A 244 -14.85 24.27 2.13
C LEU A 244 -15.18 25.73 2.47
N ARG A 245 -16.46 26.08 2.53
CA ARG A 245 -16.91 27.41 2.96
C ARG A 245 -16.49 27.70 4.39
N VAL A 246 -16.74 26.77 5.32
CA VAL A 246 -16.32 26.90 6.74
C VAL A 246 -14.82 27.14 6.86
N CYS A 247 -14.00 26.41 6.10
CA CYS A 247 -12.54 26.59 6.12
C CYS A 247 -12.13 27.96 5.54
N ARG A 248 -12.74 28.41 4.44
CA ARG A 248 -12.43 29.71 3.82
C ARG A 248 -12.82 30.89 4.70
N GLU A 249 -13.98 30.82 5.35
CA GLU A 249 -14.43 31.85 6.31
C GLU A 249 -13.48 31.97 7.51
N ALA A 250 -12.78 30.88 7.87
CA ALA A 250 -11.74 30.87 8.89
C ALA A 250 -10.35 31.37 8.39
N GLY A 251 -10.25 31.86 7.15
CA GLY A 251 -9.01 32.40 6.58
C GLY A 251 -8.10 31.36 5.92
N LEU A 252 -8.58 30.13 5.67
CA LEU A 252 -7.80 29.11 4.95
C LEU A 252 -8.04 29.23 3.44
N GLU A 253 -7.08 29.83 2.73
CA GLU A 253 -7.18 30.05 1.28
C GLU A 253 -6.94 28.77 0.46
N THR A 254 -5.96 27.97 0.87
CA THR A 254 -5.57 26.72 0.19
C THR A 254 -6.06 25.53 0.99
N VAL A 255 -7.18 24.94 0.57
CA VAL A 255 -7.79 23.77 1.20
C VAL A 255 -8.30 22.82 0.12
N GLU A 256 -7.89 21.57 0.20
CA GLU A 256 -8.46 20.49 -0.59
C GLU A 256 -9.30 19.61 0.32
N ILE A 257 -10.56 19.36 -0.08
CA ILE A 257 -11.48 18.49 0.67
C ILE A 257 -11.93 17.38 -0.24
N THR A 258 -11.71 16.14 0.20
CA THR A 258 -12.16 14.94 -0.52
C THR A 258 -13.09 14.13 0.37
N GLY A 259 -14.26 13.77 -0.13
CA GLY A 259 -15.10 12.73 0.49
C GLY A 259 -14.48 11.35 0.25
N ARG A 260 -14.37 10.55 1.30
CA ARG A 260 -13.91 9.16 1.25
C ARG A 260 -14.94 8.26 1.93
N GLU A 261 -15.29 7.19 1.23
CA GLU A 261 -16.03 6.09 1.82
C GLU A 261 -15.08 5.12 2.52
N LYS A 262 -15.54 4.52 3.61
CA LYS A 262 -14.82 3.41 4.25
C LYS A 262 -14.83 2.18 3.34
N SER A 263 -13.77 1.38 3.41
CA SER A 263 -13.69 0.14 2.63
C SER A 263 -14.74 -0.87 3.10
N PRO A 264 -15.19 -1.79 2.22
CA PRO A 264 -16.15 -2.83 2.61
C PRO A 264 -15.71 -3.62 3.83
N TYR A 265 -14.43 -3.99 3.90
CA TYR A 265 -13.89 -4.72 5.05
C TYR A 265 -13.93 -3.91 6.34
N SER A 266 -13.51 -2.63 6.34
CA SER A 266 -13.57 -1.79 7.54
C SER A 266 -15.00 -1.55 8.04
N ILE A 267 -15.97 -1.53 7.13
CA ILE A 267 -17.40 -1.46 7.49
C ILE A 267 -17.83 -2.76 8.15
N TRP A 268 -17.55 -3.91 7.51
CA TRP A 268 -17.86 -5.23 8.03
C TRP A 268 -17.26 -5.46 9.42
N GLU A 269 -15.95 -5.23 9.57
CA GLU A 269 -15.22 -5.39 10.83
C GLU A 269 -15.86 -4.53 11.94
N LYS A 270 -16.28 -3.32 11.58
CA LYS A 270 -16.93 -2.42 12.53
C LYS A 270 -18.33 -2.89 12.93
N MET A 271 -19.11 -3.43 11.99
CA MET A 271 -20.42 -4.03 12.27
C MET A 271 -20.26 -5.20 13.25
N GLN A 272 -19.30 -6.10 12.97
CA GLN A 272 -19.01 -7.26 13.82
C GLN A 272 -18.56 -6.84 15.21
N ARG A 273 -17.57 -5.94 15.33
CA ARG A 273 -17.01 -5.52 16.63
C ARG A 273 -18.02 -4.79 17.51
N ARG A 274 -18.92 -4.01 16.92
CA ARG A 274 -19.92 -3.22 17.67
C ARG A 274 -21.28 -3.90 17.78
N ASN A 275 -21.46 -5.03 17.09
CA ASN A 275 -22.73 -5.73 16.96
C ASN A 275 -23.87 -4.79 16.51
N VAL A 276 -23.61 -4.01 15.45
CA VAL A 276 -24.56 -3.02 14.90
C VAL A 276 -24.88 -3.31 13.45
N THR A 277 -26.10 -2.96 13.02
CA THR A 277 -26.50 -3.08 11.61
C THR A 277 -25.87 -1.96 10.77
N PHE A 278 -25.90 -2.13 9.44
CA PHE A 278 -25.35 -1.14 8.52
C PHE A 278 -26.04 0.23 8.67
N GLU A 279 -27.36 0.27 8.87
CA GLU A 279 -28.16 1.51 9.05
C GLU A 279 -27.74 2.31 10.28
N GLN A 280 -27.23 1.61 11.30
CA GLN A 280 -26.78 2.21 12.55
C GLN A 280 -25.35 2.76 12.45
N LEU A 281 -24.63 2.49 11.36
CA LEU A 281 -23.31 3.03 11.11
C LEU A 281 -23.39 4.49 10.72
N SER A 282 -23.36 5.33 11.75
CA SER A 282 -23.36 6.77 11.61
C SER A 282 -22.10 7.38 10.98
N ASP A 283 -21.04 6.61 10.69
CA ASP A 283 -19.75 7.15 10.20
C ASP A 283 -19.20 6.37 8.99
N ILE A 284 -20.09 6.01 8.06
CA ILE A 284 -19.71 5.43 6.76
C ILE A 284 -18.97 6.49 5.92
N MET A 285 -19.37 7.75 6.05
CA MET A 285 -18.81 8.89 5.33
C MET A 285 -17.68 9.52 6.14
N ALA A 286 -16.51 9.62 5.51
CA ALA A 286 -15.38 10.37 6.03
C ALA A 286 -15.00 11.49 5.05
N PHE A 287 -14.50 12.61 5.58
CA PHE A 287 -13.95 13.69 4.79
C PHE A 287 -12.50 13.89 5.17
N ARG A 288 -11.66 14.10 4.17
CA ARG A 288 -10.26 14.43 4.35
C ARG A 288 -10.06 15.88 3.93
N ILE A 289 -9.45 16.66 4.80
CA ILE A 289 -9.10 18.06 4.59
C ILE A 289 -7.57 18.15 4.54
N ILE A 290 -7.03 18.55 3.41
CA ILE A 290 -5.61 18.80 3.20
C ILE A 290 -5.35 20.30 3.22
N VAL A 291 -4.40 20.71 4.05
CA VAL A 291 -4.01 22.11 4.27
C VAL A 291 -2.48 22.27 4.17
N PRO A 292 -1.95 23.47 3.92
CA PRO A 292 -0.51 23.63 3.65
C PRO A 292 0.39 23.41 4.88
N THR A 293 -0.05 23.77 6.09
CA THR A 293 0.82 23.76 7.28
C THR A 293 0.18 23.07 8.49
N ARG A 294 1.01 22.75 9.48
CA ARG A 294 0.54 22.15 10.75
C ARG A 294 -0.39 23.09 11.49
N GLU A 295 -0.11 24.37 11.50
CA GLU A 295 -0.93 25.42 12.13
C GLU A 295 -2.31 25.48 11.45
N ALA A 296 -2.33 25.42 10.11
CA ALA A 296 -3.56 25.39 9.34
C ALA A 296 -4.44 24.17 9.68
N CYS A 297 -3.86 23.04 10.09
CA CYS A 297 -4.64 21.89 10.56
C CYS A 297 -5.47 22.23 11.80
N TYR A 298 -4.88 22.96 12.75
CA TYR A 298 -5.56 23.36 13.99
C TYR A 298 -6.56 24.49 13.76
N VAL A 299 -6.28 25.42 12.83
CA VAL A 299 -7.25 26.42 12.39
C VAL A 299 -8.48 25.75 11.78
N ALA A 300 -8.27 24.78 10.87
CA ALA A 300 -9.37 24.01 10.28
C ALA A 300 -10.16 23.25 11.36
N LEU A 301 -9.47 22.61 12.32
CA LEU A 301 -10.13 21.91 13.43
C LEU A 301 -11.03 22.86 14.23
N GLY A 302 -10.53 24.04 14.59
CA GLY A 302 -11.29 25.06 15.33
C GLY A 302 -12.52 25.53 14.54
N ALA A 303 -12.37 25.79 13.24
CA ALA A 303 -13.47 26.19 12.36
C ALA A 303 -14.56 25.11 12.31
N ILE A 304 -14.17 23.84 12.18
CA ILE A 304 -15.08 22.69 12.16
C ILE A 304 -15.81 22.53 13.50
N HIS A 305 -15.11 22.64 14.64
CA HIS A 305 -15.71 22.52 15.97
C HIS A 305 -16.62 23.70 16.32
N ALA A 306 -16.37 24.88 15.76
CA ALA A 306 -17.28 26.03 15.88
C ALA A 306 -18.54 25.85 15.02
N ALA A 307 -18.39 25.27 13.83
CA ALA A 307 -19.50 25.05 12.91
C ALA A 307 -20.42 23.89 13.33
N TYR A 308 -19.86 22.80 13.87
CA TYR A 308 -20.59 21.54 14.09
C TYR A 308 -20.43 20.99 15.51
N PRO A 309 -21.51 20.45 16.12
CA PRO A 309 -21.42 19.72 17.38
C PRO A 309 -20.46 18.53 17.30
N VAL A 310 -19.48 18.51 18.21
CA VAL A 310 -18.47 17.44 18.31
C VAL A 310 -19.03 16.23 19.04
N ILE A 311 -18.68 15.04 18.55
CA ILE A 311 -19.03 13.77 19.18
C ILE A 311 -17.96 13.45 20.23
N ALA A 312 -18.37 13.39 21.50
CA ALA A 312 -17.47 13.09 22.62
C ALA A 312 -16.69 11.78 22.41
N GLY A 313 -15.40 11.80 22.77
CA GLY A 313 -14.50 10.64 22.62
C GLY A 313 -14.10 10.30 21.18
N ARG A 314 -14.49 11.11 20.18
CA ARG A 314 -14.10 10.91 18.76
C ARG A 314 -13.07 11.90 18.25
N PHE A 315 -12.43 12.67 19.13
CA PHE A 315 -11.29 13.50 18.78
C PHE A 315 -9.98 12.77 19.08
N LYS A 316 -9.05 12.77 18.13
CA LYS A 316 -7.68 12.25 18.31
C LYS A 316 -6.69 13.15 17.59
N ASP A 317 -5.64 13.56 18.30
CA ASP A 317 -4.57 14.39 17.75
C ASP A 317 -3.32 13.54 17.44
N TYR A 318 -3.28 12.93 16.26
CA TYR A 318 -2.08 12.20 15.82
C TYR A 318 -1.00 13.11 15.23
N ILE A 319 -1.22 14.43 15.17
CA ILE A 319 -0.17 15.39 14.79
C ILE A 319 0.79 15.59 15.97
N SER A 320 0.22 15.70 17.18
CA SER A 320 0.94 15.82 18.45
C SER A 320 1.47 14.47 18.94
N THR A 321 0.67 13.40 18.84
CA THR A 321 1.08 12.03 19.18
C THR A 321 0.97 11.09 17.97
N PRO A 322 1.98 11.12 17.07
CA PRO A 322 2.00 10.24 15.89
C PRO A 322 1.89 8.77 16.26
N LYS A 323 1.28 7.98 15.37
CA LYS A 323 1.29 6.51 15.54
C LYS A 323 2.71 5.97 15.33
N ALA A 324 2.94 4.73 15.78
CA ALA A 324 4.23 4.03 15.63
C ALA A 324 4.72 3.96 14.17
N ASN A 325 3.79 3.85 13.21
CA ASN A 325 4.09 3.83 11.77
C ASN A 325 4.33 5.22 11.14
N GLY A 326 4.43 6.28 11.95
CA GLY A 326 4.64 7.65 11.47
C GLY A 326 3.37 8.36 11.01
N TYR A 327 2.19 7.73 11.09
CA TYR A 327 0.94 8.35 10.70
C TYR A 327 0.61 9.60 11.52
N GLN A 328 0.29 10.70 10.82
CA GLN A 328 -0.10 11.98 11.40
C GLN A 328 -1.37 12.53 10.75
N SER A 329 -2.36 12.89 11.58
CA SER A 329 -3.60 13.58 11.18
C SER A 329 -4.41 13.94 12.43
N LEU A 330 -5.20 15.01 12.38
CA LEU A 330 -6.26 15.26 13.36
C LEU A 330 -7.51 14.49 12.94
N HIS A 331 -8.07 13.69 13.84
CA HIS A 331 -9.33 13.00 13.61
C HIS A 331 -10.40 13.61 14.49
N THR A 332 -11.56 13.91 13.93
CA THR A 332 -12.70 14.36 14.73
C THR A 332 -14.02 13.83 14.17
N GLY A 333 -14.90 13.36 15.04
CA GLY A 333 -16.28 13.05 14.69
C GLY A 333 -17.20 14.23 15.00
N VAL A 334 -17.98 14.68 14.03
CA VAL A 334 -18.95 15.78 14.20
C VAL A 334 -20.33 15.38 13.68
N THR A 335 -21.36 16.10 14.09
CA THR A 335 -22.73 15.94 13.58
C THR A 335 -23.09 17.14 12.71
N LEU A 336 -23.45 16.90 11.45
CA LEU A 336 -23.94 17.93 10.54
C LEU A 336 -25.25 18.52 11.05
N ARG A 337 -25.48 19.81 10.82
CA ARG A 337 -26.71 20.50 11.24
C ARG A 337 -27.92 20.02 10.42
N HIS A 338 -29.11 20.35 10.92
CA HIS A 338 -30.38 20.12 10.23
C HIS A 338 -30.34 20.73 8.82
N PRO A 339 -30.90 20.07 7.77
CA PRO A 339 -31.78 18.91 7.82
C PRO A 339 -31.08 17.53 7.92
N ARG A 340 -29.76 17.45 7.77
CA ARG A 340 -29.09 16.15 7.59
C ARG A 340 -28.95 15.35 8.88
N ASN A 341 -28.62 15.99 10.01
CA ASN A 341 -28.37 15.33 11.31
C ASN A 341 -27.45 14.10 11.22
N GLN A 342 -26.56 14.08 10.23
CA GLN A 342 -25.71 12.95 9.90
C GLN A 342 -24.38 13.10 10.63
N LYS A 343 -23.86 12.00 11.17
CA LYS A 343 -22.53 12.01 11.76
C LYS A 343 -21.49 11.79 10.66
N ILE A 344 -20.38 12.49 10.74
CA ILE A 344 -19.27 12.34 9.79
C ILE A 344 -17.96 12.30 10.55
N GLU A 345 -16.98 11.62 9.97
CA GLU A 345 -15.60 11.64 10.44
C GLU A 345 -14.79 12.59 9.57
N ILE A 346 -14.01 13.49 10.18
CA ILE A 346 -13.15 14.43 9.46
C ILE A 346 -11.69 14.15 9.84
N GLN A 347 -10.84 14.04 8.83
CA GLN A 347 -9.41 13.85 8.96
C GLN A 347 -8.68 15.07 8.37
N ILE A 348 -7.96 15.81 9.20
CA ILE A 348 -7.24 17.02 8.79
C ILE A 348 -5.74 16.74 8.83
N ARG A 349 -5.01 17.07 7.77
CA ARG A 349 -3.55 16.86 7.71
C ARG A 349 -2.91 17.72 6.61
N THR A 350 -1.58 17.74 6.56
CA THR A 350 -0.85 18.40 5.46
C THR A 350 -0.64 17.48 4.26
N ALA A 351 -0.20 18.04 3.13
CA ALA A 351 0.18 17.24 1.96
C ALA A 351 1.30 16.23 2.29
N ASP A 352 2.31 16.63 3.05
CA ASP A 352 3.40 15.74 3.46
C ASP A 352 2.92 14.61 4.36
N MET A 353 2.03 14.92 5.32
CA MET A 353 1.38 13.92 6.17
C MET A 353 0.49 12.98 5.35
N GLN A 354 -0.14 13.47 4.29
CA GLN A 354 -0.93 12.65 3.37
C GLN A 354 -0.06 11.67 2.59
N VAL A 355 1.11 12.11 2.12
CA VAL A 355 2.08 11.22 1.46
C VAL A 355 2.55 10.11 2.40
N ILE A 356 2.91 10.45 3.65
CA ILE A 356 3.29 9.46 4.67
C ILE A 356 2.12 8.53 5.01
N ALA A 357 0.89 9.05 5.10
CA ALA A 357 -0.28 8.25 5.44
C ALA A 357 -0.69 7.24 4.36
N GLU A 358 -0.41 7.50 3.08
CA GLU A 358 -0.76 6.57 1.98
C GLU A 358 0.38 5.59 1.68
N ASN A 359 1.63 6.03 1.81
CA ASN A 359 2.82 5.28 1.39
C ASN A 359 3.68 4.76 2.55
N GLY A 360 3.44 5.20 3.78
CA GLY A 360 4.14 4.74 4.98
C GLY A 360 5.66 4.89 4.87
N VAL A 361 6.38 3.83 5.21
CA VAL A 361 7.85 3.76 5.10
C VAL A 361 8.34 4.03 3.67
N ALA A 362 7.57 3.68 2.64
CA ALA A 362 7.96 3.98 1.26
C ALA A 362 8.00 5.49 0.96
N ALA A 363 7.28 6.31 1.74
CA ALA A 363 7.37 7.76 1.64
C ALA A 363 8.77 8.31 1.94
N HIS A 364 9.56 7.63 2.79
CA HIS A 364 10.92 8.07 3.10
C HIS A 364 11.84 8.09 1.88
N TRP A 365 11.61 7.21 0.90
CA TRP A 365 12.37 7.18 -0.35
C TRP A 365 11.99 8.33 -1.29
N LEU A 366 10.80 8.90 -1.13
CA LEU A 366 10.42 10.14 -1.82
C LEU A 366 11.27 11.33 -1.36
N TYR A 367 11.59 11.39 -0.06
CA TYR A 367 12.29 12.52 0.54
C TYR A 367 13.83 12.38 0.53
N LYS A 368 14.37 11.17 0.36
CA LYS A 368 15.82 10.90 0.43
C LYS A 368 16.66 11.44 -0.73
N GLN A 369 16.07 12.15 -1.69
CA GLN A 369 16.85 12.85 -2.71
C GLN A 369 17.44 14.20 -2.22
N ALA A 370 17.05 14.70 -1.03
CA ALA A 370 17.48 16.02 -0.56
C ALA A 370 18.61 16.03 0.50
N ASP A 371 18.73 15.04 1.39
CA ASP A 371 19.89 14.95 2.30
C ASP A 371 19.94 13.59 3.01
N ALA A 372 21.06 12.90 2.90
CA ALA A 372 21.28 11.60 3.56
C ALA A 372 21.76 11.83 5.00
N SER A 373 20.86 11.79 5.99
CA SER A 373 21.26 11.77 7.39
C SER A 373 20.98 10.42 8.05
N GLN A 374 21.93 9.93 8.84
CA GLN A 374 21.90 8.66 9.57
C GLN A 374 20.79 8.54 10.64
N LYS A 375 19.87 9.50 10.75
CA LYS A 375 18.77 9.47 11.74
C LYS A 375 17.69 8.41 11.44
N ASP A 376 17.64 7.89 10.21
CA ASP A 376 16.57 7.01 9.73
C ASP A 376 16.58 5.60 10.34
N LEU A 377 17.71 5.13 10.88
CA LEU A 377 17.80 3.81 11.53
C LEU A 377 17.01 3.73 12.84
N LYS A 378 16.72 4.87 13.50
CA LYS A 378 15.90 4.90 14.73
C LYS A 378 14.41 4.63 14.47
N GLN A 379 13.95 4.71 13.23
CA GLN A 379 12.53 4.64 12.86
C GLN A 379 12.01 3.20 12.66
N PHE A 380 12.92 2.22 12.68
CA PHE A 380 12.61 0.79 12.67
C PHE A 380 12.69 0.14 14.06
N ARG A 381 12.70 0.95 15.12
CA ARG A 381 12.69 0.44 16.50
C ARG A 381 11.58 -0.58 16.73
N TRP A 382 10.38 -0.36 16.18
CA TRP A 382 9.29 -1.33 16.30
C TRP A 382 9.61 -2.72 15.70
N VAL A 383 10.43 -2.80 14.64
CA VAL A 383 10.89 -4.10 14.10
C VAL A 383 11.86 -4.76 15.08
N GLN A 384 12.70 -3.97 15.73
CA GLN A 384 13.62 -4.45 16.78
C GLN A 384 12.86 -4.82 18.06
N ASP A 385 11.86 -4.05 18.48
CA ASP A 385 11.00 -4.33 19.63
C ASP A 385 10.20 -5.61 19.40
N LEU A 386 9.72 -5.84 18.16
CA LEU A 386 9.10 -7.12 17.78
C LEU A 386 10.10 -8.28 17.78
N LEU A 387 11.35 -8.06 17.36
CA LEU A 387 12.38 -9.07 17.48
C LEU A 387 12.68 -9.40 18.94
N GLU A 388 12.73 -8.40 19.81
CA GLU A 388 12.97 -8.57 21.24
C GLU A 388 11.82 -9.34 21.90
N ILE A 389 10.57 -9.05 21.54
CA ILE A 389 9.40 -9.83 21.94
C ILE A 389 9.50 -11.27 21.40
N LEU A 390 9.89 -11.45 20.13
CA LEU A 390 10.07 -12.76 19.48
C LEU A 390 11.20 -13.59 20.09
N GLU A 391 12.27 -12.96 20.55
CA GLU A 391 13.40 -13.62 21.24
C GLU A 391 13.01 -14.05 22.65
N ASN A 392 12.08 -13.33 23.29
CA ASN A 392 11.63 -13.58 24.64
C ASN A 392 10.36 -14.47 24.75
N SER A 393 9.59 -14.64 23.66
CA SER A 393 8.41 -15.52 23.65
C SER A 393 8.77 -16.97 23.33
N SER A 394 8.55 -17.88 24.26
CA SER A 394 8.84 -19.32 24.10
C SER A 394 7.78 -20.10 23.30
N ALA A 395 6.60 -19.53 23.03
CA ALA A 395 5.51 -20.19 22.32
C ALA A 395 5.02 -19.38 21.09
N PRO A 396 5.01 -19.96 19.87
CA PRO A 396 4.62 -19.24 18.65
C PRO A 396 3.12 -18.83 18.59
N ASP A 397 2.23 -19.52 19.30
CA ASP A 397 0.78 -19.26 19.26
C ASP A 397 0.35 -18.04 20.11
N GLU A 398 1.03 -17.81 21.24
CA GLU A 398 0.80 -16.66 22.15
C GLU A 398 1.20 -15.32 21.49
N PHE A 399 2.12 -15.39 20.53
CA PHE A 399 2.62 -14.26 19.78
C PHE A 399 1.58 -13.65 18.80
N LEU A 400 0.80 -14.49 18.12
CA LEU A 400 -0.24 -14.04 17.17
C LEU A 400 -1.39 -13.34 17.89
N GLU A 401 -1.69 -13.73 19.14
CA GLU A 401 -2.70 -13.04 19.95
C GLU A 401 -2.22 -11.67 20.44
N ASN A 402 -0.98 -11.57 20.94
CA ASN A 402 -0.41 -10.29 21.38
C ASN A 402 -0.26 -9.28 20.23
N THR A 403 0.01 -9.76 19.01
CA THR A 403 0.11 -8.92 17.80
C THR A 403 -1.24 -8.36 17.34
N LYS A 404 -2.36 -9.01 17.67
CA LYS A 404 -3.73 -8.57 17.32
C LYS A 404 -4.31 -7.55 18.31
N LEU A 405 -3.70 -7.38 19.49
CA LEU A 405 -4.28 -6.66 20.62
C LEU A 405 -3.79 -5.20 20.78
N GLU A 406 -2.86 -4.71 19.95
CA GLU A 406 -2.32 -3.33 20.02
C GLU A 406 -2.55 -2.47 18.77
#